data_AF-A0A7W9W2A0-F1
#
_entry.id   AF-A0A7W9W2A0-F1
#
_cell.length_a   1.000
_cell.length_b   1.000
_cell.length_c   1.000
_cell.angle_alpha   90.00
_cell.angle_beta   90.00
_cell.angle_gamma   90.00
#
_symmetry.space_group_name_H-M   'P 1'
#
loop_
_entity.id
_entity.type
_entity.pdbx_description
1 polymer ?
#
loop_
_entity_poly.entity_id
_entity_poly.type
_entity_poly.pdbx_seq_one_letter_code
_entity_poly.pdbx_strand_id
1 'polypeptide(L)'
;MMDSKKPLYIPVKTLDSDDLIEGIGILEISICGVALLIILIISVILARIFTNNLVGIGFAVFSTIATVSTIRRDNCNENLIQKIMFILRFLKKQKIYLFDRNGEEIL
;
A
#
# COMPACT_ATOMS: atom_id res chain seq x y z
N MET A 1 -0.69 52.48 -2.82
CA MET A 1 -1.22 51.62 -1.73
C MET A 1 -0.97 50.17 -2.15
N MET A 2 -0.29 49.40 -1.31
CA MET A 2 0.19 48.04 -1.60
C MET A 2 -0.96 47.10 -1.94
N ASP A 3 -0.89 46.46 -3.11
CA ASP A 3 -1.69 45.29 -3.45
C ASP A 3 -1.57 44.24 -2.34
N SER A 4 -2.67 44.00 -1.63
CA SER A 4 -2.74 42.94 -0.64
C SER A 4 -2.65 41.60 -1.40
N LYS A 5 -1.44 41.04 -1.50
CA LYS A 5 -1.24 39.68 -2.00
C LYS A 5 -2.11 38.76 -1.16
N LYS A 6 -3.18 38.21 -1.75
CA LYS A 6 -4.01 37.19 -1.10
C LYS A 6 -3.08 36.09 -0.59
N PRO A 7 -3.10 35.73 0.70
CA PRO A 7 -2.29 34.64 1.19
C PRO A 7 -2.67 33.38 0.41
N LEU A 8 -1.65 32.69 -0.11
CA LEU A 8 -1.83 31.43 -0.82
C LEU A 8 -2.40 30.41 0.18
N TYR A 9 -3.71 30.16 0.10
CA TYR A 9 -4.35 29.14 0.92
C TYR A 9 -3.98 27.77 0.33
N ILE A 10 -3.08 27.07 1.00
CA ILE A 10 -2.84 25.66 0.74
C ILE A 10 -3.97 24.92 1.47
N PRO A 11 -4.86 24.22 0.76
CA PRO A 11 -5.88 23.42 1.42
C PRO A 11 -5.17 22.41 2.34
N VAL A 12 -5.50 22.47 3.62
CA VAL A 12 -5.06 21.45 4.59
C VAL A 12 -5.62 20.13 4.08
N LYS A 13 -4.76 19.11 3.95
CA LYS A 13 -5.19 17.76 3.59
C LYS A 13 -6.25 17.32 4.60
N THR A 14 -7.52 17.40 4.23
CA THR A 14 -8.59 16.74 4.97
C THR A 14 -8.39 15.25 4.70
N LEU A 15 -8.31 14.46 5.77
CA LEU A 15 -8.45 13.01 5.67
C LEU A 15 -9.88 12.77 5.15
N ASP A 16 -10.05 12.71 3.82
CA ASP A 16 -11.33 12.49 3.14
C ASP A 16 -11.77 11.02 3.26
N SER A 17 -11.56 10.38 4.41
CA SER A 17 -11.83 8.95 4.59
C SER A 17 -12.50 8.72 5.94
N ASP A 18 -13.71 8.17 5.91
CA ASP A 18 -14.39 7.61 7.09
C ASP A 18 -13.66 6.34 7.53
N ASP A 19 -12.49 6.54 8.12
CA ASP A 19 -11.64 5.48 8.64
C ASP A 19 -12.18 5.03 10.01
N LEU A 20 -12.37 3.72 10.17
CA LEU A 20 -12.83 3.13 11.44
C LEU A 20 -11.68 3.10 12.47
N ILE A 21 -10.44 2.94 11.97
CA ILE A 21 -9.17 3.08 12.67
C ILE A 21 -8.28 3.92 11.76
N GLU A 22 -7.53 4.89 12.28
CA GLU A 22 -6.67 5.77 11.48
C GLU A 22 -5.80 4.99 10.46
N GLY A 23 -6.06 5.20 9.17
CA GLY A 23 -5.37 4.50 8.07
C GLY A 23 -5.95 3.12 7.72
N ILE A 24 -7.11 2.73 8.24
CA ILE A 24 -7.82 1.49 7.92
C ILE A 24 -9.33 1.76 7.79
N GLY A 25 -9.82 1.72 6.54
CA GLY A 25 -11.24 1.81 6.23
C GLY A 25 -11.98 0.47 6.39
N ILE A 26 -13.30 0.51 6.18
CA ILE A 26 -14.19 -0.67 6.29
C ILE A 26 -13.77 -1.78 5.30
N LEU A 27 -13.37 -1.39 4.09
CA LEU A 27 -12.94 -2.35 3.07
C LEU A 27 -11.66 -3.07 3.51
N GLU A 28 -10.68 -2.32 4.03
CA GLU A 28 -9.43 -2.87 4.55
C GLU A 28 -9.67 -3.83 5.72
N ILE A 29 -10.59 -3.51 6.63
CA ILE A 29 -10.99 -4.39 7.74
C ILE A 29 -11.58 -5.70 7.20
N SER A 30 -12.45 -5.63 6.19
CA SER A 30 -13.05 -6.84 5.60
C SER A 30 -12.01 -7.76 4.97
N ILE A 31 -11.01 -7.18 4.29
CA ILE A 31 -9.90 -7.93 3.68
C ILE A 31 -9.04 -8.57 4.76
N CYS A 32 -8.70 -7.83 5.82
CA CYS A 32 -7.99 -8.36 6.98
C CYS A 32 -8.74 -9.53 7.62
N GLY A 33 -10.07 -9.44 7.77
CA GLY A 33 -10.90 -10.51 8.34
C GLY A 33 -10.86 -11.81 7.52
N VAL A 34 -11.02 -11.69 6.19
CA VAL A 34 -10.93 -12.85 5.28
C VAL A 34 -9.51 -13.44 5.27
N ALA A 35 -8.48 -12.58 5.26
CA ALA A 35 -7.09 -13.03 5.31
C ALA A 35 -6.78 -13.79 6.60
N LEU A 36 -7.31 -13.35 7.74
CA LEU A 36 -7.10 -14.00 9.04
C LEU A 36 -7.65 -15.43 9.04
N LEU A 37 -8.85 -15.65 8.47
CA LEU A 37 -9.42 -17.00 8.32
C LEU A 37 -8.52 -17.92 7.48
N ILE A 38 -8.01 -17.42 6.36
CA ILE A 38 -7.12 -18.18 5.48
C ILE A 38 -5.80 -18.51 6.20
N ILE A 39 -5.20 -17.53 6.89
CA ILE A 39 -3.97 -17.71 7.66
C ILE A 39 -4.16 -18.80 8.73
N LEU A 40 -5.29 -18.80 9.45
CA LEU A 40 -5.57 -19.81 10.46
C LEU A 40 -5.62 -21.21 9.86
N ILE A 41 -6.34 -21.39 8.74
CA ILE A 41 -6.44 -22.70 8.07
C ILE A 41 -5.04 -23.19 7.66
N ILE A 42 -4.24 -22.34 7.03
CA ILE A 42 -2.88 -22.69 6.58
C ILE A 42 -1.96 -22.98 7.77
N SER A 43 -2.07 -22.21 8.85
CA SER A 43 -1.24 -22.40 10.05
C SER A 43 -1.47 -23.76 10.71
N VAL A 44 -2.71 -24.23 10.75
CA VAL A 44 -3.07 -25.56 11.28
C VAL A 44 -2.49 -26.66 10.39
N ILE A 45 -2.60 -26.49 9.06
CA ILE A 45 -2.03 -27.44 8.09
C ILE A 45 -0.51 -27.54 8.27
N LEU A 46 0.18 -26.41 8.37
CA LEU A 46 1.63 -26.37 8.60
C LEU A 46 2.04 -27.03 9.92
N ALA A 47 1.32 -26.77 11.01
CA ALA A 47 1.60 -27.40 12.30
C ALA A 47 1.50 -28.93 12.22
N ARG A 48 0.56 -29.47 11.43
CA ARG A 48 0.39 -30.91 11.24
C ARG A 48 1.48 -31.53 10.35
N ILE A 49 1.85 -30.87 9.25
CA ILE A 49 2.88 -31.36 8.33
C ILE A 49 4.24 -31.44 9.02
N PHE A 50 4.61 -30.41 9.76
CA PHE A 50 5.92 -30.32 10.43
C PHE A 50 5.94 -30.97 11.81
N THR A 51 4.80 -31.56 12.25
CA THR A 51 4.59 -32.10 13.61
C THR A 51 5.07 -31.18 14.73
N ASN A 52 5.02 -29.87 14.47
CA ASN A 52 5.61 -28.84 15.32
C ASN A 52 4.67 -27.62 15.37
N ASN A 53 4.08 -27.40 16.54
CA ASN A 53 3.16 -26.30 16.77
C ASN A 53 3.83 -24.92 16.66
N LEU A 54 5.13 -24.82 16.94
CA LEU A 54 5.87 -23.55 16.83
C LEU A 54 5.88 -23.03 15.38
N VAL A 55 5.93 -23.93 14.39
CA VAL A 55 5.93 -23.55 12.98
C VAL A 55 4.58 -22.95 12.58
N GLY A 56 3.48 -23.56 13.00
CA GLY A 56 2.14 -23.03 12.73
C GLY A 56 1.90 -21.68 13.41
N ILE A 57 2.27 -21.55 14.69
CA ILE A 57 2.13 -20.29 15.45
C ILE A 57 3.02 -19.20 14.83
N GLY A 58 4.28 -19.52 14.55
CA GLY A 58 5.23 -18.58 13.94
C GLY A 58 4.72 -18.07 12.59
N PHE A 59 4.20 -18.97 11.75
CA PHE A 59 3.57 -18.60 10.50
C PHE A 59 2.36 -17.68 10.70
N ALA A 60 1.45 -18.03 11.61
CA ALA A 60 0.25 -17.22 11.87
C ALA A 60 0.59 -15.79 12.32
N VAL A 61 1.54 -15.64 13.27
CA VAL A 61 1.98 -14.33 13.76
C VAL A 61 2.68 -13.54 12.66
N PHE A 62 3.60 -14.17 11.92
CA PHE A 62 4.32 -13.48 10.85
C PHE A 62 3.37 -13.02 9.73
N SER A 63 2.47 -13.89 9.26
CA SER A 63 1.53 -13.58 8.20
C SER A 63 0.53 -12.51 8.61
N THR A 64 0.02 -12.52 9.84
CA THR A 64 -0.91 -11.47 10.31
C THR A 64 -0.25 -10.09 10.34
N ILE A 65 0.97 -9.99 10.87
CA ILE A 65 1.74 -8.73 10.87
C ILE A 65 1.99 -8.26 9.43
N ALA A 66 2.41 -9.15 8.54
CA ALA A 66 2.66 -8.82 7.15
C ALA A 66 1.39 -8.32 6.43
N THR A 67 0.25 -8.98 6.64
CA THR A 67 -1.04 -8.59 6.06
C THR A 67 -1.47 -7.20 6.54
N VAL A 68 -1.47 -6.95 7.84
CA VAL A 68 -1.86 -5.64 8.40
C VAL A 68 -0.92 -4.54 7.89
N SER A 69 0.38 -4.78 7.87
CA SER A 69 1.37 -3.80 7.37
C SER A 69 1.20 -3.48 5.89
N THR A 70 0.73 -4.44 5.10
CA THR A 70 0.52 -4.28 3.65
C THR A 70 -0.77 -3.51 3.33
N ILE A 71 -1.82 -3.75 4.13
CA ILE A 71 -3.17 -3.21 3.93
C ILE A 71 -3.35 -1.84 4.61
N ARG A 72 -2.55 -1.52 5.63
CA ARG A 72 -2.63 -0.22 6.30
C ARG A 72 -2.26 0.92 5.33
N ARG A 73 -3.11 1.95 5.30
CA ARG A 73 -2.91 3.17 4.53
C ARG A 73 -1.88 4.04 5.23
N ASP A 74 -1.00 4.62 4.42
CA ASP A 74 -0.03 5.63 4.86
C ASP A 74 -0.68 7.03 4.87
N ASN A 75 0.06 8.06 5.31
CA ASN A 75 -0.37 9.46 5.36
C ASN A 75 -0.76 10.05 3.97
N CYS A 76 -0.48 9.32 2.89
CA CYS A 76 -0.91 9.63 1.52
C CYS A 76 -2.21 8.93 1.12
N ASN A 77 -2.89 8.26 2.05
CA ASN A 77 -4.12 7.52 1.84
C ASN A 77 -3.98 6.31 0.88
N GLU A 78 -2.74 5.81 0.73
CA GLU A 78 -2.38 4.71 -0.17
C GLU A 78 -1.87 3.50 0.60
N ASN A 79 -2.25 2.31 0.13
CA ASN A 79 -1.76 1.02 0.64
C ASN A 79 -0.48 0.59 -0.08
N LEU A 80 0.30 -0.31 0.54
CA LEU A 80 1.54 -0.83 -0.03
C LEU A 80 1.33 -1.45 -1.43
N ILE A 81 0.21 -2.15 -1.62
CA ILE A 81 -0.19 -2.75 -2.91
C ILE A 81 -0.35 -1.70 -3.99
N GLN A 82 -0.98 -0.56 -3.68
CA GLN A 82 -1.21 0.52 -4.63
C GLN A 82 0.13 1.16 -5.04
N LYS A 83 1.02 1.41 -4.06
CA LYS A 83 2.37 1.93 -4.34
C LYS A 83 3.16 1.00 -5.27
N ILE A 84 3.13 -0.32 -5.04
CA ILE A 84 3.78 -1.30 -5.91
C ILE A 84 3.18 -1.24 -7.33
N MET A 85 1.85 -1.18 -7.46
CA MET A 85 1.19 -1.08 -8.76
C MET A 85 1.59 0.20 -9.51
N PHE A 86 1.74 1.33 -8.82
CA PHE A 86 2.24 2.56 -9.43
C PHE A 86 3.68 2.41 -9.93
N ILE A 87 4.56 1.81 -9.14
CA ILE A 87 5.96 1.55 -9.54
C ILE A 87 6.00 0.67 -10.80
N LEU A 88 5.22 -0.42 -10.83
CA LEU A 88 5.16 -1.31 -12.00
C LEU A 88 4.65 -0.58 -13.25
N ARG A 89 3.63 0.27 -13.11
CA ARG A 89 3.12 1.10 -14.21
C ARG A 89 4.15 2.13 -14.68
N PHE A 90 4.90 2.71 -13.76
CA PHE A 90 5.97 3.66 -14.05
C PHE A 90 7.11 3.00 -14.83
N LEU A 91 7.60 1.85 -14.36
CA LEU A 91 8.63 1.07 -15.04
C LEU A 91 8.21 0.69 -16.47
N LYS A 92 6.95 0.28 -16.66
CA LYS A 92 6.43 -0.04 -18.00
C LYS A 92 6.34 1.17 -18.94
N LYS A 93 6.18 2.38 -18.39
CA LYS A 93 6.01 3.62 -19.16
C LYS A 93 7.29 4.43 -19.31
N GLN A 94 8.43 3.95 -18.81
CA GLN A 94 9.70 4.67 -18.89
C GLN A 94 10.15 4.72 -20.37
N LYS A 95 9.73 5.78 -21.08
CA LYS A 95 10.20 6.07 -22.42
C LYS A 95 11.65 6.56 -22.31
N ILE A 96 12.56 5.88 -22.99
CA ILE A 96 13.91 6.38 -23.23
C ILE A 96 13.77 7.40 -24.35
N TYR A 97 13.86 8.68 -24.01
CA TYR A 97 13.94 9.74 -25.00
C TYR A 97 15.38 9.78 -25.52
N LEU A 98 15.59 9.31 -26.74
CA LEU A 98 16.83 9.51 -27.46
C LEU A 98 16.82 10.93 -27.99
N PHE A 99 17.58 11.81 -27.36
CA PHE A 99 17.82 13.14 -27.89
C PHE A 99 19.01 13.07 -28.86
N ASP A 100 18.83 13.53 -30.09
CA ASP A 100 19.97 13.78 -30.95
C ASP A 100 20.77 14.96 -30.37
N ARG A 101 22.10 14.89 -30.49
CA ARG A 101 23.03 15.87 -29.91
C ARG A 101 22.87 17.28 -30.50
N ASN A 102 22.10 17.41 -31.58
CA ASN A 102 21.74 18.65 -32.26
C ASN A 102 20.33 19.18 -31.92
N GLY A 103 19.57 18.52 -31.03
CA GLY A 103 18.27 19.02 -30.57
C GLY A 103 17.07 18.68 -31.46
N GLU A 104 17.20 17.76 -32.41
CA GLU A 104 16.08 17.27 -33.21
C GLU A 104 15.54 15.92 -32.70
N GLU A 105 14.21 15.76 -32.67
CA GLU A 105 13.56 14.52 -32.26
C GLU A 105 13.65 13.47 -33.38
N ILE A 106 14.10 12.26 -33.04
CA ILE A 106 14.14 11.12 -33.96
C ILE A 106 12.75 10.43 -33.91
N LEU A 107 11.96 10.61 -34.96
CA LEU A 107 10.61 10.01 -35.14
C LEU A 107 10.64 8.48 -35.29
#